data_AF-A0A024WF27-F1
#
_entry.id   AF-A0A024WF27-F1
#
_cell.length_a   1.000
_cell.length_b   1.000
_cell.length_c   1.000
_cell.angle_alpha   90.00
_cell.angle_beta   90.00
_cell.angle_gamma   90.00
#
_symmetry.space_group_name_H-M   'P 1'
#
loop_
_entity.id
_entity.type
_entity.pdbx_description
1 polymer ?
#
loop_
_entity_poly.entity_id
_entity_poly.type
_entity_poly.pdbx_seq_one_letter_code
_entity_poly.pdbx_strand_id
1 'polypeptide(L)'
;MKHIILIETFEYVENKLSAWTNYAGTTLVKIATDKSIAEGLKVGLTKATEIATQILKDSTKVPSIDILKNVTADVFTENITLLDILKHVGINMYDTLGAKGYSEYCFTLESIANPTRIRIFYPQQAAAVTNAVSDAKKLVLADAAHVTSSLYTVIIASVVAIVIIVFVMVIIYLILRYRRKKKMKKKSQYIKLLKE
;
A
#
# COMPACT_ATOMS: atom_id res chain seq x y z
N MET A 1 -20.73 6.00 -36.80
CA MET A 1 -19.38 6.55 -36.57
C MET A 1 -19.22 7.20 -35.18
N LYS A 2 -19.90 8.29 -34.83
CA LYS A 2 -19.68 8.98 -33.53
C LYS A 2 -19.94 8.13 -32.26
N HIS A 3 -20.87 7.18 -32.30
CA HIS A 3 -21.13 6.28 -31.15
C HIS A 3 -20.06 5.20 -30.93
N ILE A 4 -19.36 4.77 -31.98
CA ILE A 4 -18.33 3.72 -31.91
C ILE A 4 -17.05 4.30 -31.27
N ILE A 5 -16.68 5.53 -31.65
CA ILE A 5 -15.51 6.23 -31.12
C ILE A 5 -15.62 6.45 -29.60
N LEU A 6 -16.82 6.78 -29.09
CA LEU A 6 -17.03 6.99 -27.66
C LEU A 6 -16.85 5.71 -26.83
N ILE A 7 -17.25 4.56 -27.38
CA ILE A 7 -17.12 3.26 -26.71
C ILE A 7 -15.65 2.84 -26.67
N GLU A 8 -14.93 2.95 -27.79
CA GLU A 8 -13.49 2.64 -27.86
C GLU A 8 -12.66 3.55 -26.93
N THR A 9 -13.01 4.83 -26.82
CA THR A 9 -12.32 5.74 -25.88
C THR A 9 -12.61 5.40 -24.42
N PHE A 10 -13.79 4.90 -24.11
CA PHE A 10 -14.16 4.52 -22.75
C PHE A 10 -13.44 3.23 -22.33
N GLU A 11 -13.45 2.22 -23.20
CA GLU A 11 -12.76 0.94 -22.98
C GLU A 11 -11.23 1.12 -22.90
N TYR A 12 -10.67 2.05 -23.67
CA TYR A 12 -9.25 2.44 -23.58
C TYR A 12 -8.90 3.06 -22.22
N VAL A 13 -9.78 3.91 -21.67
CA VAL A 13 -9.58 4.52 -20.35
C VAL A 13 -9.68 3.47 -19.24
N GLU A 14 -10.66 2.56 -19.30
CA GLU A 14 -10.80 1.47 -18.33
C GLU A 14 -9.58 0.53 -18.33
N ASN A 15 -9.06 0.15 -19.51
CA ASN A 15 -7.88 -0.70 -19.61
C ASN A 15 -6.60 -0.03 -19.10
N LYS A 16 -6.45 1.28 -19.33
CA LYS A 16 -5.32 2.06 -18.76
C LYS A 16 -5.43 2.17 -17.24
N LEU A 17 -6.65 2.39 -16.73
CA LEU A 17 -6.92 2.49 -15.30
C LEU A 17 -6.64 1.15 -14.59
N SER A 18 -7.10 0.04 -15.16
CA SER A 18 -6.89 -1.31 -14.59
C SER A 18 -5.40 -1.70 -14.56
N ALA A 19 -4.66 -1.40 -15.63
CA ALA A 19 -3.21 -1.60 -15.67
C ALA A 19 -2.48 -0.77 -14.60
N TRP A 20 -2.88 0.50 -14.43
CA TRP A 20 -2.32 1.38 -13.40
C TRP A 20 -2.64 0.88 -11.98
N THR A 21 -3.88 0.45 -11.71
CA THR A 21 -4.27 -0.05 -10.38
C THR A 21 -3.48 -1.30 -9.99
N ASN A 22 -3.19 -2.19 -10.93
CA ASN A 22 -2.37 -3.39 -10.67
C ASN A 22 -0.91 -3.03 -10.38
N TYR A 23 -0.33 -2.10 -11.15
CA TYR A 23 1.03 -1.63 -10.91
C TYR A 23 1.18 -0.88 -9.57
N ALA A 24 0.23 0.01 -9.27
CA ALA A 24 0.18 0.72 -7.99
C ALA A 24 0.04 -0.27 -6.83
N GLY A 25 -0.86 -1.25 -6.95
CA GLY A 25 -1.06 -2.29 -5.93
C GLY A 25 0.21 -3.08 -5.62
N THR A 26 0.92 -3.56 -6.64
CA THR A 26 2.17 -4.33 -6.44
C THR A 26 3.30 -3.49 -5.85
N THR A 27 3.43 -2.23 -6.27
CA THR A 27 4.44 -1.30 -5.73
C THR A 27 4.15 -0.95 -4.27
N LEU A 28 2.88 -0.68 -3.93
CA LEU A 28 2.46 -0.41 -2.56
C LEU A 28 2.68 -1.59 -1.62
N VAL A 29 2.47 -2.82 -2.11
CA VAL A 29 2.76 -4.04 -1.33
C VAL A 29 4.25 -4.14 -1.01
N LYS A 30 5.14 -3.80 -1.96
CA LYS A 30 6.59 -3.75 -1.71
C LYS A 30 6.95 -2.70 -0.67
N ILE A 31 6.50 -1.45 -0.85
CA ILE A 31 6.73 -0.36 0.12
C ILE A 31 6.21 -0.72 1.51
N ALA A 32 5.02 -1.33 1.58
CA ALA A 32 4.44 -1.77 2.85
C ALA A 32 5.26 -2.89 3.50
N THR A 33 5.81 -3.80 2.71
CA THR A 33 6.68 -4.89 3.17
C THR A 33 8.00 -4.32 3.71
N ASP A 34 8.68 -3.47 2.93
CA ASP A 34 9.95 -2.86 3.32
C ASP A 34 9.82 -2.05 4.62
N LYS A 35 8.76 -1.23 4.73
CA LYS A 35 8.49 -0.45 5.95
C LYS A 35 8.16 -1.35 7.14
N SER A 36 7.41 -2.42 6.92
CA SER A 36 7.06 -3.38 7.99
C SER A 36 8.28 -4.13 8.52
N ILE A 37 9.22 -4.48 7.66
CA ILE A 37 10.49 -5.12 8.03
C ILE A 37 11.35 -4.13 8.82
N ALA A 38 11.46 -2.88 8.36
CA ALA A 38 12.25 -1.86 9.06
C ALA A 38 11.75 -1.61 10.50
N GLU A 39 10.44 -1.44 10.70
CA GLU A 39 9.87 -1.23 12.03
C GLU A 39 9.91 -2.50 12.90
N GLY A 40 9.63 -3.68 12.32
CA GLY A 40 9.74 -4.94 13.05
C GLY A 40 11.18 -5.26 13.48
N LEU A 41 12.19 -4.91 12.67
CA LEU A 41 13.61 -5.05 13.02
C LEU A 41 13.98 -4.12 14.15
N LYS A 42 13.59 -2.85 14.06
CA LYS A 42 13.84 -1.86 15.10
C LYS A 42 13.25 -2.30 16.45
N VAL A 43 11.99 -2.76 16.46
CA VAL A 43 11.35 -3.26 17.68
C VAL A 43 11.98 -4.58 18.14
N GLY A 44 12.21 -5.52 17.23
CA GLY A 44 12.73 -6.84 17.55
C GLY A 44 14.16 -6.83 18.07
N LEU A 45 15.05 -6.01 17.50
CA LEU A 45 16.41 -5.80 18.02
C LEU A 45 16.37 -5.18 19.41
N THR A 46 15.52 -4.18 19.63
CA THR A 46 15.33 -3.57 20.95
C THR A 46 14.89 -4.63 21.97
N LYS A 47 13.88 -5.44 21.64
CA LYS A 47 13.42 -6.52 22.52
C LYS A 47 14.46 -7.62 22.72
N ALA A 48 15.25 -7.97 21.71
CA ALA A 48 16.36 -8.91 21.85
C ALA A 48 17.42 -8.38 22.82
N THR A 49 17.77 -7.09 22.74
CA THR A 49 18.71 -6.47 23.69
C THR A 49 18.16 -6.39 25.11
N GLU A 50 16.87 -6.09 25.29
CA GLU A 50 16.21 -6.12 26.61
C GLU A 50 16.29 -7.52 27.23
N ILE A 51 15.94 -8.55 26.46
CA ILE A 51 16.00 -9.95 26.90
C ILE A 51 17.43 -10.35 27.29
N ALA A 52 18.41 -10.07 26.43
CA ALA A 52 19.81 -10.42 26.71
C ALA A 52 20.35 -9.69 27.94
N THR A 53 20.04 -8.40 28.11
CA THR A 53 20.46 -7.59 29.26
C THR A 53 19.92 -8.18 30.57
N GLN A 54 18.67 -8.64 30.58
CA GLN A 54 18.06 -9.27 31.77
C GLN A 54 18.78 -10.56 32.18
N ILE A 55 19.29 -11.33 31.22
CA ILE A 55 19.96 -12.61 31.48
C ILE A 55 21.42 -12.40 31.86
N LEU A 56 22.13 -11.58 31.09
CA LEU A 56 23.57 -11.32 31.29
C LEU A 56 23.83 -10.49 32.54
N LYS A 57 22.86 -9.67 32.97
CA LYS A 57 23.00 -8.70 34.07
C LYS A 57 24.18 -7.73 33.89
N ASP A 58 24.68 -7.62 32.67
CA ASP A 58 25.81 -6.79 32.29
C ASP A 58 25.51 -6.17 30.91
N SER A 59 25.25 -4.87 30.89
CA SER A 59 24.93 -4.13 29.68
C SER A 59 26.16 -3.87 28.80
N THR A 60 27.38 -3.98 29.33
CA THR A 60 28.62 -3.76 28.56
C THR A 60 28.86 -4.85 27.52
N LYS A 61 28.26 -6.02 27.74
CA LYS A 61 28.31 -7.18 26.84
C LYS A 61 27.21 -7.18 25.78
N VAL A 62 26.35 -6.17 25.76
CA VAL A 62 25.25 -6.03 24.79
C VAL A 62 25.65 -5.00 23.73
N PRO A 63 25.61 -5.34 22.43
CA PRO A 63 25.93 -4.40 21.38
C PRO A 63 24.89 -3.26 21.29
N SER A 64 25.35 -2.08 20.88
CA SER A 64 24.45 -0.97 20.56
C SER A 64 23.51 -1.33 19.40
N ILE A 65 22.30 -0.78 19.43
CA ILE A 65 21.28 -0.97 18.38
C ILE A 65 21.80 -0.57 16.99
N ASP A 66 22.69 0.41 16.89
CA ASP A 66 23.24 0.85 15.60
C ASP A 66 24.17 -0.22 14.98
N ILE A 67 24.93 -0.92 15.81
CA ILE A 67 25.76 -2.06 15.36
C ILE A 67 24.83 -3.17 14.86
N LEU A 68 23.77 -3.46 15.61
CA LEU A 68 22.80 -4.49 15.27
C LEU A 68 22.06 -4.16 13.96
N LYS A 69 21.61 -2.93 13.78
CA LYS A 69 20.97 -2.47 12.53
C LYS A 69 21.89 -2.67 11.33
N ASN A 70 23.17 -2.32 11.45
CA ASN A 70 24.12 -2.43 10.36
C ASN A 70 24.34 -3.90 9.93
N VAL A 71 24.30 -4.85 10.86
CA VAL A 71 24.49 -6.27 10.54
C VAL A 71 23.20 -6.95 10.04
N THR A 72 22.03 -6.35 10.26
CA THR A 72 20.74 -6.92 9.84
C THR A 72 20.06 -6.19 8.67
N ALA A 73 20.67 -5.12 8.13
CA ALA A 73 20.02 -4.17 7.22
C ALA A 73 19.41 -4.80 5.96
N ASP A 74 20.06 -5.81 5.37
CA ASP A 74 19.70 -6.39 4.06
C ASP A 74 19.31 -7.88 4.11
N VAL A 75 18.91 -8.38 5.28
CA VAL A 75 18.77 -9.84 5.48
C VAL A 75 17.35 -10.33 5.26
N PHE A 76 16.36 -9.55 5.66
CA PHE A 76 14.98 -10.02 5.74
C PHE A 76 14.19 -9.56 4.53
N THR A 77 13.61 -10.52 3.80
CA THR A 77 12.81 -10.28 2.59
C THR A 77 11.32 -10.58 2.79
N GLU A 78 10.96 -11.16 3.93
CA GLU A 78 9.60 -11.58 4.25
C GLU A 78 9.19 -11.15 5.67
N ASN A 79 8.00 -11.55 6.09
CA ASN A 79 7.42 -11.20 7.37
C ASN A 79 8.31 -11.67 8.54
N ILE A 80 8.91 -10.73 9.25
CA ILE A 80 9.88 -11.02 10.31
C ILE A 80 9.22 -11.33 11.65
N THR A 81 9.79 -12.29 12.37
CA THR A 81 9.40 -12.60 13.76
C THR A 81 10.56 -12.42 14.72
N LEU A 82 10.25 -12.33 16.02
CA LEU A 82 11.28 -12.29 17.06
C LEU A 82 12.21 -13.51 16.99
N LEU A 83 11.69 -14.69 16.64
CA LEU A 83 12.49 -15.90 16.48
C LEU A 83 13.55 -15.74 15.40
N ASP A 84 13.17 -15.21 14.24
CA ASP A 84 14.06 -15.03 13.10
C ASP A 84 15.19 -14.04 13.42
N ILE A 85 14.83 -12.96 14.10
CA ILE A 85 15.79 -11.95 14.57
C ILE A 85 16.78 -12.58 15.56
N LEU A 86 16.29 -13.31 16.56
CA LEU A 86 17.15 -13.95 17.56
C LEU A 86 18.09 -15.00 16.95
N LYS A 87 17.59 -15.83 16.04
CA LYS A 87 18.43 -16.82 15.33
C LYS A 87 19.48 -16.13 14.48
N HIS A 88 19.08 -15.13 13.71
CA HIS A 88 20.01 -14.47 12.81
C HIS A 88 21.12 -13.75 13.57
N VAL A 89 20.79 -13.02 14.65
CA VAL A 89 21.79 -12.32 15.45
C VAL A 89 22.64 -13.30 16.28
N GLY A 90 22.02 -14.34 16.84
CA GLY A 90 22.71 -15.33 17.68
C GLY A 90 23.63 -16.27 16.91
N ILE A 91 23.25 -16.66 15.70
CA ILE A 91 23.94 -17.69 14.90
C ILE A 91 24.64 -17.05 13.70
N ASN A 92 23.89 -16.42 12.80
CA ASN A 92 24.45 -15.94 11.52
C ASN A 92 25.44 -14.78 11.71
N MET A 93 25.23 -13.94 12.72
CA MET A 93 26.11 -12.80 13.02
C MET A 93 27.14 -13.11 14.11
N TYR A 94 27.28 -14.38 14.51
CA TYR A 94 28.16 -14.79 15.60
C TYR A 94 29.62 -14.37 15.34
N ASP A 95 30.17 -14.64 14.16
CA ASP A 95 31.58 -14.32 13.87
C ASP A 95 31.82 -12.80 13.89
N THR A 96 30.92 -12.04 13.26
CA THR A 96 31.01 -10.57 13.16
C THR A 96 30.88 -9.89 14.52
N LEU A 97 29.95 -10.35 15.36
CA LEU A 97 29.70 -9.80 16.69
C LEU A 97 30.71 -10.33 17.72
N GLY A 98 31.12 -11.59 17.59
CA GLY A 98 32.13 -12.23 18.42
C GLY A 98 33.50 -11.58 18.26
N ALA A 99 33.90 -11.23 17.03
CA ALA A 99 35.12 -10.45 16.78
C ALA A 99 35.12 -9.07 17.48
N LYS A 100 33.93 -8.54 17.81
CA LYS A 100 33.75 -7.28 18.55
C LYS A 100 33.57 -7.47 20.06
N GLY A 101 33.71 -8.70 20.57
CA GLY A 101 33.58 -9.03 21.99
C GLY A 101 32.15 -9.37 22.46
N TYR A 102 31.20 -9.56 21.53
CA TYR A 102 29.79 -9.83 21.85
C TYR A 102 29.40 -11.32 21.77
N SER A 103 30.36 -12.24 21.92
CA SER A 103 30.09 -13.69 21.83
C SER A 103 29.06 -14.16 22.86
N GLU A 104 29.11 -13.62 24.08
CA GLU A 104 28.18 -13.99 25.16
C GLU A 104 26.74 -13.54 24.82
N TYR A 105 26.59 -12.36 24.23
CA TYR A 105 25.32 -11.89 23.71
C TYR A 105 24.76 -12.83 22.63
N CYS A 106 25.56 -13.20 21.63
CA CYS A 106 25.12 -14.11 20.58
C CYS A 106 24.67 -15.48 21.14
N PHE A 107 25.45 -16.07 22.05
CA PHE A 107 25.07 -17.32 22.71
C PHE A 107 23.77 -17.20 23.51
N THR A 108 23.55 -16.08 24.21
CA THR A 108 22.29 -15.88 24.93
C THR A 108 21.10 -15.86 23.97
N LEU A 109 21.19 -15.12 22.87
CA LEU A 109 20.11 -15.06 21.89
C LEU A 109 19.85 -16.42 21.25
N GLU A 110 20.92 -17.15 20.87
CA GLU A 110 20.81 -18.50 20.33
C GLU A 110 20.08 -19.44 21.31
N SER A 111 20.45 -19.40 22.59
CA SER A 111 19.81 -20.23 23.62
C SER A 111 18.31 -19.92 23.83
N ILE A 112 17.88 -18.71 23.46
CA ILE A 112 16.49 -18.24 23.59
C ILE A 112 15.71 -18.45 22.30
N ALA A 113 16.40 -18.58 21.16
CA ALA A 113 15.85 -18.72 19.81
C ALA A 113 15.17 -20.09 19.57
N ASN A 114 14.37 -20.51 20.53
CA ASN A 114 13.51 -21.66 20.53
C ASN A 114 12.04 -21.19 20.58
N PRO A 115 11.18 -21.66 19.67
CA PRO A 115 9.79 -21.20 19.59
C PRO A 115 9.00 -21.43 20.88
N THR A 116 9.23 -22.55 21.58
CA THR A 116 8.56 -22.86 22.84
C THR A 116 8.98 -21.91 23.95
N ARG A 117 10.28 -21.57 24.03
CA ARG A 117 10.79 -20.61 25.02
C ARG A 117 10.23 -19.21 24.79
N ILE A 118 10.25 -18.73 23.55
CA ILE A 118 9.70 -17.41 23.20
C ILE A 118 8.21 -17.34 23.57
N ARG A 119 7.44 -18.38 23.25
CA ARG A 119 6.00 -18.42 23.55
C ARG A 119 5.71 -18.38 25.06
N ILE A 120 6.51 -19.07 25.88
CA ILE A 120 6.26 -19.18 27.33
C ILE A 120 6.81 -17.97 28.09
N PHE A 121 8.04 -17.58 27.81
CA PHE A 121 8.78 -16.60 28.61
C PHE A 121 8.78 -15.20 28.01
N TYR A 122 8.62 -15.07 26.70
CA TYR A 122 8.69 -13.78 25.99
C TYR A 122 7.48 -13.50 25.06
N PRO A 123 6.23 -13.81 25.48
CA PRO A 123 5.06 -13.65 24.60
C PRO A 123 4.81 -12.18 24.24
N GLN A 124 5.07 -11.25 25.17
CA GLN A 124 4.85 -9.82 24.95
C GLN A 124 5.84 -9.24 23.94
N GLN A 125 7.10 -9.66 24.01
CA GLN A 125 8.15 -9.24 23.10
C GLN A 125 7.88 -9.77 21.69
N ALA A 126 7.46 -11.03 21.58
CA ALA A 126 7.08 -11.63 20.30
C ALA A 126 5.84 -10.94 19.69
N ALA A 127 4.85 -10.61 20.53
CA ALA A 127 3.68 -9.85 20.11
C ALA A 127 4.05 -8.42 19.66
N ALA A 128 4.97 -7.75 20.36
CA ALA A 128 5.42 -6.41 19.99
C ALA A 128 6.03 -6.36 18.58
N VAL A 129 6.84 -7.36 18.21
CA VAL A 129 7.39 -7.47 16.85
C VAL A 129 6.29 -7.71 15.83
N THR A 130 5.42 -8.68 16.08
CA THR A 130 4.29 -9.00 15.18
C THR A 130 3.36 -7.80 14.98
N ASN A 131 3.08 -7.05 16.05
CA ASN A 131 2.24 -5.85 16.00
C ASN A 131 2.93 -4.75 15.22
N ALA A 132 4.21 -4.47 15.47
CA ALA A 132 4.96 -3.45 14.75
C ALA A 132 4.96 -3.71 13.23
N VAL A 133 5.16 -4.97 12.82
CA VAL A 133 5.10 -5.39 11.41
C VAL A 133 3.69 -5.20 10.83
N SER A 134 2.66 -5.66 11.54
CA SER A 134 1.26 -5.55 11.10
C SER A 134 0.79 -4.10 11.00
N ASP A 135 1.11 -3.28 11.99
CA ASP A 135 0.69 -1.88 12.08
C ASP A 135 1.40 -1.03 11.03
N ALA A 136 2.70 -1.24 10.80
CA ALA A 136 3.43 -0.58 9.73
C ALA A 136 2.85 -0.92 8.34
N LYS A 137 2.49 -2.19 8.10
CA LYS A 137 1.85 -2.62 6.85
C LYS A 137 0.49 -1.97 6.66
N LYS A 138 -0.35 -1.96 7.71
CA LYS A 138 -1.67 -1.32 7.69
C LYS A 138 -1.57 0.19 7.44
N LEU A 139 -0.62 0.87 8.08
CA LEU A 139 -0.43 2.31 7.94
C LEU A 139 -0.09 2.69 6.49
N VAL A 140 0.84 1.97 5.85
CA VAL A 140 1.17 2.22 4.43
C VAL A 140 -0.02 1.98 3.52
N LEU A 141 -0.77 0.90 3.76
CA LEU A 141 -1.95 0.58 2.97
C LEU A 141 -3.08 1.60 3.17
N ALA A 142 -3.25 2.11 4.38
CA ALA A 142 -4.25 3.14 4.70
C ALA A 142 -3.90 4.49 4.04
N ASP A 143 -2.65 4.92 4.12
CA ASP A 143 -2.16 6.14 3.44
C ASP A 143 -2.40 6.04 1.92
N ALA A 144 -2.12 4.87 1.34
CA ALA A 144 -2.33 4.63 -0.07
C ALA A 144 -3.82 4.57 -0.46
N ALA A 145 -4.66 3.94 0.36
CA ALA A 145 -6.11 3.88 0.14
C ALA A 145 -6.73 5.29 0.16
N HIS A 146 -6.25 6.17 1.04
CA HIS A 146 -6.70 7.55 1.11
C HIS A 146 -6.35 8.33 -0.18
N VAL A 147 -5.11 8.23 -0.65
CA VAL A 147 -4.66 8.92 -1.87
C VAL A 147 -5.38 8.39 -3.12
N THR A 148 -5.51 7.06 -3.25
CA THR A 148 -6.19 6.43 -4.40
C THR A 148 -7.68 6.74 -4.45
N SER A 149 -8.36 6.74 -3.30
CA SER A 149 -9.78 7.11 -3.22
C SER A 149 -10.00 8.56 -3.63
N SER A 150 -9.13 9.47 -3.18
CA SER A 150 -9.18 10.88 -3.58
C SER A 150 -9.02 11.04 -5.10
N LEU A 151 -8.03 10.40 -5.71
CA LEU A 151 -7.83 10.45 -7.17
C LEU A 151 -9.03 9.88 -7.94
N TYR A 152 -9.61 8.78 -7.47
CA TYR A 152 -10.78 8.16 -8.10
C TYR A 152 -11.99 9.10 -8.07
N THR A 153 -12.26 9.76 -6.93
CA THR A 153 -13.37 10.74 -6.85
C THR A 153 -13.18 11.93 -7.80
N VAL A 154 -11.95 12.42 -7.95
CA VAL A 154 -11.62 13.52 -8.88
C VAL A 154 -11.83 13.08 -10.33
N ILE A 155 -11.40 11.87 -10.70
CA ILE A 155 -11.59 11.31 -12.05
C ILE A 155 -13.08 11.16 -12.36
N ILE A 156 -13.87 10.59 -11.45
CA ILE A 156 -15.33 10.45 -11.65
C ILE A 156 -15.98 11.82 -11.79
N ALA A 157 -15.64 12.78 -10.93
CA ALA A 157 -16.20 14.13 -11.00
C ALA A 157 -15.93 14.79 -12.37
N SER A 158 -14.73 14.59 -12.93
CA SER A 158 -14.37 15.07 -14.27
C SER A 158 -15.22 14.42 -15.37
N VAL A 159 -15.41 13.09 -15.32
CA VAL A 159 -16.25 12.36 -16.29
C VAL A 159 -17.70 12.83 -16.21
N VAL A 160 -18.26 12.95 -15.00
CA VAL A 160 -19.62 13.45 -14.77
C VAL A 160 -19.78 14.87 -15.30
N ALA A 161 -18.80 15.74 -15.12
CA ALA A 161 -18.83 17.10 -15.66
C ALA A 161 -18.91 17.13 -17.20
N ILE A 162 -18.13 16.29 -17.89
CA ILE A 162 -18.18 16.17 -19.36
C ILE A 162 -19.57 15.68 -19.81
N VAL A 163 -20.12 14.67 -19.14
CA VAL A 163 -21.46 14.14 -19.44
C VAL A 163 -22.52 15.24 -19.29
N ILE A 164 -22.46 16.06 -18.24
CA ILE A 164 -23.39 17.17 -18.03
C ILE A 164 -23.31 18.18 -19.18
N ILE A 165 -22.11 18.57 -19.63
CA ILE A 165 -21.94 19.52 -20.74
C ILE A 165 -22.56 18.98 -22.03
N VAL A 166 -22.31 17.70 -22.35
CA VAL A 166 -22.90 17.04 -23.52
C VAL A 166 -24.42 16.96 -23.39
N PHE A 167 -24.93 16.66 -22.20
CA PHE A 167 -26.37 16.56 -21.94
C PHE A 167 -27.08 17.91 -22.15
N VAL A 168 -26.49 19.01 -21.67
CA VAL A 168 -27.00 20.37 -21.90
C VAL A 168 -27.03 20.70 -23.39
N MET A 169 -25.97 20.36 -24.15
CA MET A 169 -25.98 20.53 -25.60
C MET A 169 -27.08 19.73 -26.31
N VAL A 170 -27.34 18.50 -25.87
CA VAL A 170 -28.41 17.66 -26.43
C VAL A 170 -29.79 18.25 -26.15
N ILE A 171 -30.06 18.73 -24.94
CA ILE A 171 -31.34 19.35 -24.58
C ILE A 171 -31.58 20.61 -25.43
N ILE A 172 -30.61 21.52 -25.50
CA ILE A 172 -30.71 22.74 -26.30
C ILE A 172 -30.89 22.38 -27.79
N TYR A 173 -30.15 21.39 -28.29
CA TYR A 173 -30.26 20.90 -29.66
C TYR A 173 -31.67 20.35 -29.95
N LEU A 174 -32.25 19.57 -29.04
CA LEU A 174 -33.60 19.02 -29.18
C LEU A 174 -34.64 20.14 -29.29
N ILE A 175 -34.54 21.17 -28.45
CA ILE A 175 -35.42 22.35 -28.50
C ILE A 175 -35.29 23.07 -29.86
N LEU A 176 -34.07 23.32 -30.33
CA LEU A 176 -33.82 23.97 -31.62
C LEU A 176 -34.33 23.14 -32.80
N ARG A 177 -34.12 21.82 -32.76
CA ARG A 177 -34.58 20.88 -33.80
C ARG A 177 -36.10 20.81 -33.83
N TYR A 178 -36.73 20.74 -32.66
CA TYR A 178 -38.18 20.72 -32.54
C TYR A 178 -38.82 22.01 -33.08
N ARG A 179 -38.25 23.18 -32.76
CA ARG A 179 -38.70 24.48 -33.28
C ARG A 179 -38.62 24.55 -34.81
N ARG A 180 -37.53 24.06 -35.42
CA ARG A 180 -37.39 24.05 -36.89
C ARG A 180 -38.44 23.16 -37.57
N LYS A 181 -38.72 21.97 -37.04
CA LYS A 181 -39.75 21.08 -37.63
C LYS A 181 -41.16 21.66 -37.51
N LYS A 182 -41.49 22.36 -36.42
CA LYS A 182 -42.80 23.02 -36.27
C LYS A 182 -43.02 24.14 -37.29
N LYS A 183 -41.96 24.90 -37.64
CA LYS A 183 -42.04 25.94 -38.69
C LYS A 183 -42.33 25.34 -40.08
N MET A 184 -41.74 24.20 -40.43
CA MET A 184 -41.95 23.56 -41.74
C MET A 184 -43.35 22.95 -41.89
N LYS A 185 -43.92 22.36 -40.83
CA LYS A 185 -45.30 21.85 -40.85
C LYS A 185 -46.34 22.94 -41.13
N LYS A 186 -46.18 24.12 -40.52
CA LYS A 186 -47.06 25.26 -40.80
C LYS A 186 -46.97 25.73 -42.26
N LYS A 187 -45.75 25.84 -42.82
CA LYS A 187 -45.56 26.24 -44.23
C LYS A 187 -46.26 25.31 -45.22
N SER A 188 -46.25 23.99 -44.99
CA SER A 188 -46.95 23.03 -45.85
C SER A 188 -48.47 23.20 -45.83
N GLN A 189 -49.05 23.58 -44.70
CA GLN A 189 -50.49 23.85 -44.60
C GLN A 189 -50.88 25.13 -45.34
N TYR A 190 -50.09 26.20 -45.23
CA TYR A 190 -50.34 27.44 -45.99
C TYR A 190 -50.25 27.24 -47.50
N ILE A 191 -49.31 26.43 -47.99
CA ILE A 191 -49.22 26.13 -49.43
C ILE A 191 -50.43 25.31 -49.91
N LYS A 192 -50.99 24.45 -49.06
CA LYS A 192 -52.23 23.71 -49.39
C LYS A 192 -53.45 24.63 -49.45
N LEU A 193 -53.59 25.55 -48.49
CA LEU A 193 -54.71 26.51 -48.45
C LEU A 193 -54.70 27.55 -49.57
N LEU A 194 -53.54 27.81 -50.18
CA LEU A 194 -53.39 28.74 -51.31
C LEU A 194 -53.48 28.08 -52.69
N LYS A 195 -53.60 26.74 -52.74
CA LYS A 195 -53.59 25.95 -53.98
C LYS A 195 -54.98 25.40 -54.33
N GLU A 196 -55.94 25.48 -53.42
CA GLU A 196 -57.38 25.49 -53.73
C GLU A 196 -57.80 26.91 -54.11
#